data_AF-A0A6F8XKC9-F1
#
_entry.id   AF-A0A6F8XKC9-F1
#
_cell.length_a   1.000
_cell.length_b   1.000
_cell.length_c   1.000
_cell.angle_alpha   90.00
_cell.angle_beta   90.00
_cell.angle_gamma   90.00
#
_symmetry.space_group_name_H-M   'P 1'
#
loop_
_entity.id
_entity.type
_entity.pdbx_description
1 polymer ?
#
loop_
_entity_poly.entity_id
_entity_poly.type
_entity_poly.pdbx_seq_one_letter_code
_entity_poly.pdbx_strand_id
1 'polypeptide(L)'
;MTTPLPLPPPVPLPIDAAGFDDLIERVRRLLQRVSDTADRLVDNALGVARGLPAFLARRVVRLIEEFVELVRRLRALVLRMVAPAGNPARVWETGRRWVEDFAGPLSDQVGKIDPDHLAAGYEWEGRAADAYLDAAARQRAALTALQTIGGDLDTALSRLAIGICGFWLAIAAALCSAVLQMIGAAIAAASGAGAPAALVLATTTVATACAAIAGAAAALAAVVEWVSDAITTIRHRLADHGAFPDGAWPAPASTRFADASMTDGTPSDWTLDR
;
A
#
# COMPACT_ATOMS: atom_id res chain seq x y z
N MET A 1 19.79 20.50 -18.88
CA MET A 1 19.03 20.83 -17.65
C MET A 1 17.67 20.17 -17.71
N THR A 2 17.50 19.02 -17.06
CA THR A 2 16.18 18.43 -16.82
C THR A 2 15.63 19.06 -15.55
N THR A 3 14.64 19.93 -15.69
CA THR A 3 13.83 20.43 -14.57
C THR A 3 13.36 19.22 -13.75
N PRO A 4 13.52 19.20 -12.41
CA PRO A 4 13.01 18.09 -11.61
C PRO A 4 11.53 17.94 -11.93
N LEU A 5 11.15 16.73 -12.37
CA LEU A 5 9.78 16.42 -12.73
C LEU A 5 8.88 16.80 -11.54
N PRO A 6 7.82 17.61 -11.75
CA PRO A 6 6.89 17.91 -10.69
C PRO A 6 6.38 16.60 -10.11
N LEU A 7 6.41 16.50 -8.78
CA LEU A 7 5.92 15.31 -8.09
C LEU A 7 4.50 15.03 -8.57
N PRO A 8 4.17 13.78 -8.94
CA PRO A 8 2.82 13.45 -9.37
C PRO A 8 1.83 13.86 -8.26
N PRO A 9 0.66 14.40 -8.60
CA PRO A 9 -0.32 14.79 -7.59
C PRO A 9 -0.71 13.57 -6.77
N PRO A 10 -0.89 13.73 -5.44
CA PRO A 10 -1.23 12.62 -4.57
C PRO A 10 -2.56 12.00 -5.03
N VAL A 11 -2.56 10.67 -5.19
CA VAL A 11 -3.79 9.96 -5.52
C VAL A 11 -4.72 10.08 -4.30
N PRO A 12 -5.94 10.61 -4.47
CA PRO A 12 -6.86 10.75 -3.37
C PRO A 12 -7.24 9.37 -2.83
N LEU A 13 -7.35 9.27 -1.51
CA LEU A 13 -7.88 8.06 -0.89
C LEU A 13 -9.32 7.83 -1.34
N PRO A 14 -9.68 6.59 -1.76
CA PRO A 14 -11.07 6.28 -2.12
C PRO A 14 -12.03 6.40 -0.93
N ILE A 15 -11.52 6.21 0.29
CA ILE A 15 -12.30 6.21 1.53
C ILE A 15 -11.45 6.87 2.62
N ASP A 16 -12.06 7.77 3.39
CA ASP A 16 -11.43 8.39 4.56
C ASP A 16 -11.43 7.44 5.78
N ALA A 17 -10.87 7.89 6.90
CA ALA A 17 -10.78 7.07 8.11
C ALA A 17 -12.17 6.64 8.64
N ALA A 18 -13.11 7.56 8.69
CA ALA A 18 -14.48 7.28 9.16
C ALA A 18 -15.21 6.31 8.21
N GLY A 19 -15.12 6.55 6.90
CA GLY A 19 -15.70 5.65 5.91
C GLY A 19 -15.06 4.26 5.93
N PHE A 20 -13.79 4.15 6.32
CA PHE A 20 -13.12 2.87 6.48
C PHE A 20 -13.65 2.09 7.69
N ASP A 21 -13.83 2.75 8.83
CA ASP A 21 -14.44 2.13 10.01
C ASP A 21 -15.88 1.65 9.71
N ASP A 22 -16.65 2.48 9.01
CA ASP A 22 -18.00 2.13 8.53
C ASP A 22 -17.99 0.92 7.59
N LEU A 23 -16.98 0.81 6.72
CA LEU A 23 -16.79 -0.33 5.82
C LEU A 23 -16.49 -1.62 6.59
N ILE A 24 -15.58 -1.57 7.58
CA ILE A 24 -15.28 -2.73 8.44
C ILE A 24 -16.53 -3.18 9.19
N GLU A 25 -17.30 -2.23 9.73
CA GLU A 25 -18.54 -2.55 10.44
C GLU A 25 -19.60 -3.10 9.48
N ARG A 26 -19.67 -2.59 8.24
CA ARG A 26 -20.51 -3.17 7.18
C ARG A 26 -20.12 -4.62 6.87
N VAL A 27 -18.82 -4.93 6.79
CA VAL A 27 -18.34 -6.31 6.59
C VAL A 27 -18.77 -7.22 7.73
N ARG A 28 -18.64 -6.78 8.99
CA ARG A 28 -19.12 -7.54 10.16
C ARG A 28 -20.62 -7.79 10.11
N ARG A 29 -21.42 -6.76 9.80
CA ARG A 29 -22.88 -6.89 9.64
C ARG A 29 -23.25 -7.86 8.53
N LEU A 30 -22.57 -7.80 7.38
CA LEU A 30 -22.80 -8.72 6.26
C LEU A 30 -22.44 -10.16 6.64
N LEU A 31 -21.34 -10.36 7.36
CA LEU A 31 -20.93 -11.68 7.83
C LEU A 31 -21.94 -12.28 8.82
N GLN A 32 -22.50 -11.45 9.71
CA GLN A 32 -23.57 -11.86 10.60
C GLN A 32 -24.81 -12.27 9.79
N ARG A 33 -25.22 -11.46 8.80
CA ARG A 33 -26.37 -11.78 7.93
C ARG A 33 -26.18 -13.08 7.15
N VAL A 34 -24.95 -13.40 6.71
CA VAL A 34 -24.63 -14.70 6.11
C VAL A 34 -24.94 -15.81 7.09
N SER A 35 -24.51 -15.69 8.35
CA SER A 35 -24.74 -16.69 9.40
C SER A 35 -26.24 -16.86 9.69
N ASP A 36 -26.97 -15.75 9.92
CA ASP A 36 -28.40 -15.79 10.21
C ASP A 36 -29.21 -16.41 9.04
N THR A 37 -28.80 -16.13 7.80
CA THR A 37 -29.45 -16.67 6.60
C THR A 37 -29.09 -18.14 6.39
N ALA A 38 -27.87 -18.56 6.73
CA ALA A 38 -27.45 -19.95 6.72
C ALA A 38 -28.27 -20.78 7.71
N ASP A 39 -28.46 -20.30 8.93
CA ASP A 39 -29.24 -21.00 9.96
C ASP A 39 -30.69 -21.19 9.50
N ARG A 40 -31.33 -20.16 8.95
CA ARG A 40 -32.69 -20.26 8.36
C ARG A 40 -32.76 -21.28 7.22
N LEU A 41 -31.76 -21.31 6.34
CA LEU A 41 -31.72 -22.27 5.25
C LEU A 41 -31.62 -23.70 5.77
N VAL A 42 -30.77 -23.92 6.78
CA VAL A 42 -30.59 -25.23 7.43
C VAL A 42 -31.89 -25.68 8.11
N ASP A 43 -32.53 -24.81 8.88
CA ASP A 43 -33.79 -25.11 9.56
C ASP A 43 -34.90 -25.49 8.57
N ASN A 44 -35.04 -24.71 7.48
CA ASN A 44 -36.00 -25.00 6.42
C ASN A 44 -35.70 -26.35 5.76
N ALA A 45 -34.45 -26.62 5.42
CA ALA A 45 -34.04 -27.86 4.77
C ALA A 45 -34.22 -29.10 5.68
N LEU A 46 -33.91 -28.99 6.97
CA LEU A 46 -34.16 -30.04 7.97
C LEU A 46 -35.67 -30.29 8.16
N GLY A 47 -36.48 -29.23 8.15
CA GLY A 47 -37.93 -29.33 8.18
C GLY A 47 -38.48 -30.19 7.03
N VAL A 48 -38.01 -29.92 5.81
CA VAL A 48 -38.38 -30.69 4.61
C VAL A 48 -37.86 -32.12 4.69
N ALA A 49 -36.62 -32.34 5.14
CA ALA A 49 -36.00 -33.66 5.21
C ALA A 49 -36.80 -34.66 6.05
N ARG A 50 -37.51 -34.20 7.09
CA ARG A 50 -38.36 -35.05 7.94
C ARG A 50 -39.54 -35.68 7.18
N GLY A 51 -40.01 -35.04 6.12
CA GLY A 51 -41.10 -35.55 5.27
C GLY A 51 -40.65 -36.41 4.10
N LEU A 52 -39.34 -36.57 3.88
CA LEU A 52 -38.78 -37.25 2.70
C LEU A 52 -38.46 -38.74 2.98
N PRO A 53 -38.49 -39.59 1.95
CA PRO A 53 -37.91 -40.93 2.00
C PRO A 53 -36.45 -40.92 2.48
N ALA A 54 -36.04 -41.96 3.22
CA ALA A 54 -34.73 -42.02 3.87
C ALA A 54 -33.52 -41.81 2.94
N PHE A 55 -33.62 -42.15 1.65
CA PHE A 55 -32.52 -41.90 0.70
C PHE A 55 -32.39 -40.41 0.35
N LEU A 56 -33.49 -39.67 0.23
CA LEU A 56 -33.48 -38.22 -0.01
C LEU A 56 -33.12 -37.44 1.25
N ALA A 57 -33.67 -37.82 2.40
CA ALA A 57 -33.32 -37.22 3.68
C ALA A 57 -31.81 -37.28 3.96
N ARG A 58 -31.17 -38.43 3.72
CA ARG A 58 -29.71 -38.60 3.83
C ARG A 58 -28.93 -37.67 2.90
N ARG A 59 -29.43 -37.46 1.67
CA ARG A 59 -28.80 -36.54 0.71
C ARG A 59 -28.89 -35.08 1.18
N VAL A 60 -30.04 -34.67 1.72
CA VAL A 60 -30.24 -33.31 2.26
C VAL A 60 -29.32 -33.06 3.45
N VAL A 61 -29.23 -34.00 4.39
CA VAL A 61 -28.34 -33.89 5.57
C VAL A 61 -26.87 -33.72 5.15
N ARG A 62 -26.39 -34.50 4.18
CA ARG A 62 -25.02 -34.35 3.65
C ARG A 62 -24.76 -32.96 3.07
N LEU A 63 -25.71 -32.44 2.28
CA LEU A 63 -25.59 -31.11 1.70
C LEU A 63 -25.58 -30.00 2.77
N ILE A 64 -26.35 -30.18 3.85
CA ILE A 64 -26.34 -29.27 5.00
C ILE A 64 -24.96 -29.28 5.69
N GLU A 65 -24.37 -30.45 5.92
CA GLU A 65 -23.05 -30.57 6.55
C GLU A 65 -21.96 -29.86 5.73
N GLU A 66 -21.95 -30.09 4.41
CA GLU A 66 -21.03 -29.42 3.47
C GLU A 66 -21.24 -27.89 3.48
N PHE A 67 -22.50 -27.44 3.45
CA PHE A 67 -22.85 -26.03 3.49
C PHE A 67 -22.40 -25.34 4.79
N VAL A 68 -22.71 -25.93 5.95
CA VAL A 68 -22.36 -25.40 7.27
C VAL A 68 -20.84 -25.31 7.43
N GLU A 69 -20.10 -26.31 6.96
CA GLU A 69 -18.64 -26.29 6.98
C GLU A 69 -18.08 -25.12 6.14
N LEU A 70 -18.62 -24.87 4.96
CA LEU A 70 -18.21 -23.73 4.13
C LEU A 70 -18.53 -22.38 4.80
N VAL A 71 -19.70 -22.24 5.41
CA VAL A 71 -20.07 -21.01 6.15
C VAL A 71 -19.13 -20.77 7.32
N ARG A 72 -18.75 -21.82 8.06
CA ARG A 72 -17.76 -21.73 9.14
C ARG A 72 -16.38 -21.31 8.62
N ARG A 73 -15.93 -21.88 7.51
CA ARG A 73 -14.66 -21.50 6.86
C ARG A 73 -14.67 -20.04 6.42
N LEU A 74 -15.74 -19.61 5.75
CA LEU A 74 -15.91 -18.21 5.34
C LEU A 74 -15.82 -17.27 6.55
N ARG A 75 -16.53 -17.59 7.63
CA ARG A 75 -16.52 -16.81 8.87
C ARG A 75 -15.14 -16.74 9.51
N ALA A 76 -14.48 -17.88 9.66
CA ALA A 76 -13.12 -17.93 10.21
C ALA A 76 -12.13 -17.11 9.37
N LEU A 77 -12.23 -17.21 8.04
CA LEU A 77 -11.39 -16.49 7.11
C LEU A 77 -11.57 -14.97 7.25
N VAL A 78 -12.82 -14.48 7.24
CA VAL A 78 -13.10 -13.03 7.37
C VAL A 78 -12.71 -12.53 8.76
N LEU A 79 -13.07 -13.23 9.84
CA LEU A 79 -12.73 -12.79 11.21
C LEU A 79 -11.23 -12.72 11.46
N ARG A 80 -10.46 -13.66 10.90
CA ARG A 80 -8.99 -13.63 10.97
C ARG A 80 -8.40 -12.37 10.31
N MET A 81 -9.05 -11.85 9.27
CA MET A 81 -8.63 -10.64 8.55
C MET A 81 -9.09 -9.35 9.23
N VAL A 82 -10.22 -9.36 9.95
CA VAL A 82 -10.76 -8.16 10.61
C VAL A 82 -9.91 -7.70 11.79
N ALA A 83 -9.22 -8.61 12.49
CA ALA A 83 -8.40 -8.21 13.65
C ALA A 83 -7.24 -7.27 13.26
N PRO A 84 -6.44 -7.57 12.20
CA PRO A 84 -5.42 -6.66 11.69
C PRO A 84 -5.93 -5.83 10.49
N ALA A 85 -7.13 -5.24 10.56
CA ALA A 85 -7.75 -4.55 9.41
C ALA A 85 -6.89 -3.43 8.79
N GLY A 86 -5.89 -2.95 9.52
CA GLY A 86 -4.98 -1.88 9.11
C GLY A 86 -5.59 -0.51 9.35
N ASN A 87 -4.92 0.52 8.87
CA ASN A 87 -5.42 1.88 8.88
C ASN A 87 -4.93 2.60 7.61
N PRO A 88 -5.69 2.53 6.50
CA PRO A 88 -5.26 3.08 5.23
C PRO A 88 -5.06 4.60 5.30
N ALA A 89 -5.87 5.31 6.08
CA ALA A 89 -5.74 6.74 6.29
C ALA A 89 -4.37 7.10 6.91
N ARG A 90 -3.95 6.40 7.97
CA ARG A 90 -2.63 6.61 8.59
C ARG A 90 -1.48 6.24 7.66
N VAL A 91 -1.61 5.16 6.89
CA VAL A 91 -0.58 4.76 5.92
C VAL A 91 -0.39 5.85 4.87
N TRP A 92 -1.49 6.36 4.31
CA TRP A 92 -1.48 7.44 3.32
C TRP A 92 -0.95 8.76 3.90
N GLU A 93 -1.39 9.15 5.10
CA GLU A 93 -0.90 10.35 5.78
C GLU A 93 0.61 10.26 6.06
N THR A 94 1.10 9.07 6.42
CA THR A 94 2.54 8.85 6.62
C THR A 94 3.31 9.06 5.31
N GLY A 95 2.78 8.61 4.18
CA GLY A 95 3.34 8.87 2.84
C GLY A 95 3.44 10.36 2.56
N ARG A 96 2.34 11.09 2.78
CA ARG A 96 2.31 12.54 2.57
C ARG A 96 3.31 13.30 3.43
N ARG A 97 3.46 12.93 4.70
CA ARG A 97 4.44 13.56 5.59
C ARG A 97 5.88 13.39 5.09
N TRP A 98 6.21 12.29 4.43
CA TRP A 98 7.53 12.14 3.79
C TRP A 98 7.76 13.15 2.65
N VAL A 99 6.70 13.56 1.96
CA VAL A 99 6.83 14.61 0.93
C VAL A 99 6.79 16.00 1.55
N GLU A 100 5.82 16.26 2.42
CA GLU A 100 5.57 17.58 3.01
C GLU A 100 6.69 17.99 3.99
N ASP A 101 7.10 17.11 4.89
CA ASP A 101 8.05 17.44 5.96
C ASP A 101 9.51 17.18 5.56
N PHE A 102 9.74 16.34 4.54
CA PHE A 102 11.10 15.93 4.14
C PHE A 102 11.43 16.32 2.69
N ALA A 103 10.70 15.83 1.68
CA ALA A 103 11.06 16.10 0.27
C ALA A 103 10.88 17.58 -0.13
N GLY A 104 9.85 18.25 0.39
CA GLY A 104 9.54 19.65 0.11
C GLY A 104 10.66 20.60 0.56
N PRO A 105 11.05 20.60 1.86
CA PRO A 105 12.17 21.39 2.34
C PRO A 105 13.48 21.08 1.62
N LEU A 106 13.73 19.83 1.23
CA LEU A 106 14.90 19.47 0.42
C LEU A 106 14.85 20.10 -0.98
N SER A 107 13.69 20.11 -1.63
CA SER A 107 13.49 20.77 -2.93
C SER A 107 13.82 22.26 -2.86
N ASP A 108 13.41 22.93 -1.79
CA ASP A 108 13.72 24.35 -1.58
C ASP A 108 15.23 24.57 -1.44
N GLN A 109 15.94 23.66 -0.77
CA GLN A 109 17.40 23.74 -0.66
C GLN A 109 18.10 23.45 -1.98
N VAL A 110 17.63 22.47 -2.77
CA VAL A 110 18.13 22.18 -4.13
C VAL A 110 18.10 23.42 -5.01
N GLY A 111 17.04 24.22 -4.92
CA GLY A 111 16.91 25.47 -5.67
C GLY A 111 17.89 26.56 -5.21
N LYS A 112 18.23 26.61 -3.92
CA LYS A 112 19.16 27.60 -3.35
C LYS A 112 20.63 27.31 -3.65
N ILE A 113 20.99 26.04 -3.81
CA ILE A 113 22.37 25.62 -4.11
C ILE A 113 22.60 25.30 -5.59
N ASP A 114 21.67 25.75 -6.45
CA ASP A 114 21.81 25.60 -7.90
C ASP A 114 23.02 26.41 -8.40
N PRO A 115 24.08 25.80 -8.94
CA PRO A 115 25.28 26.51 -9.38
C PRO A 115 24.97 27.64 -10.37
N ASP A 116 23.93 27.46 -11.20
CA ASP A 116 23.49 28.44 -12.20
C ASP A 116 22.80 29.67 -11.58
N HIS A 117 22.42 29.61 -10.30
CA HIS A 117 21.80 30.72 -9.56
C HIS A 117 22.70 31.26 -8.45
N LEU A 118 23.89 30.69 -8.24
CA LEU A 118 24.83 31.17 -7.23
C LEU A 118 25.57 32.39 -7.76
N ALA A 119 25.55 33.49 -6.98
CA ALA A 119 26.35 34.69 -7.28
C ALA A 119 27.84 34.36 -7.43
N ALA A 120 28.32 33.33 -6.73
CA ALA A 120 29.68 32.80 -6.86
C ALA A 120 30.07 32.45 -8.31
N GLY A 121 29.13 32.02 -9.16
CA GLY A 121 29.42 31.72 -10.57
C GLY A 121 29.64 32.96 -11.45
N TYR A 122 29.29 34.15 -10.97
CA TYR A 122 29.36 35.41 -11.72
C TYR A 122 30.31 36.44 -11.11
N GLU A 123 30.50 36.40 -9.80
CA GLU A 123 31.21 37.43 -9.03
C GLU A 123 32.52 36.91 -8.41
N TRP A 124 32.76 35.59 -8.41
CA TRP A 124 33.93 34.99 -7.79
C TRP A 124 34.64 34.05 -8.77
N GLU A 125 35.92 34.32 -9.02
CA GLU A 125 36.76 33.54 -9.94
C GLU A 125 37.94 32.88 -9.22
N GLY A 126 38.51 31.86 -9.86
CA GLY A 126 39.72 31.15 -9.42
C GLY A 126 39.43 29.78 -8.79
N ARG A 127 40.50 29.06 -8.43
CA ARG A 127 40.45 27.66 -7.96
C ARG A 127 39.52 27.43 -6.76
N ALA A 128 39.42 28.43 -5.88
CA ALA A 128 38.55 28.34 -4.72
C ALA A 128 37.06 28.47 -5.11
N ALA A 129 36.74 29.32 -6.10
CA ALA A 129 35.40 29.43 -6.68
C ALA A 129 34.99 28.12 -7.38
N ASP A 130 35.90 27.57 -8.19
CA ASP A 130 35.69 26.27 -8.87
C ASP A 130 35.41 25.15 -7.86
N ALA A 131 36.21 25.07 -6.79
CA ALA A 131 36.04 24.07 -5.74
C ALA A 131 34.72 24.23 -4.96
N TYR A 132 34.25 25.47 -4.78
CA TYR A 132 32.96 25.75 -4.16
C TYR A 132 31.79 25.34 -5.07
N LEU A 133 31.82 25.71 -6.35
CA LEU A 133 30.78 25.34 -7.32
C LEU A 133 30.69 23.83 -7.51
N ASP A 134 31.83 23.14 -7.57
CA ASP A 134 31.91 21.67 -7.63
C ASP A 134 31.32 21.01 -6.36
N ALA A 135 31.59 21.57 -5.18
CA ALA A 135 30.96 21.11 -3.94
C ALA A 135 29.44 21.35 -3.94
N ALA A 136 28.98 22.52 -4.39
CA ALA A 136 27.55 22.84 -4.50
C ALA A 136 26.84 21.87 -5.47
N ALA A 137 27.44 21.57 -6.62
CA ALA A 137 26.92 20.61 -7.58
C ALA A 137 26.76 19.20 -6.98
N ARG A 138 27.77 18.71 -6.23
CA ARG A 138 27.67 17.43 -5.51
C ARG A 138 26.58 17.43 -4.44
N GLN A 139 26.49 18.50 -3.64
CA GLN A 139 25.45 18.62 -2.61
C GLN A 139 24.04 18.68 -3.22
N ARG A 140 23.88 19.37 -4.35
CA ARG A 140 22.63 19.39 -5.11
C ARG A 140 22.23 18.00 -5.57
N ALA A 141 23.17 17.22 -6.10
CA ALA A 141 22.92 15.84 -6.50
C ALA A 141 22.48 14.97 -5.31
N ALA A 142 23.13 15.11 -4.15
CA ALA A 142 22.75 14.41 -2.92
C ALA A 142 21.34 14.78 -2.42
N LEU A 143 21.00 16.07 -2.37
CA LEU A 143 19.66 16.51 -1.98
C LEU A 143 18.59 16.02 -2.97
N THR A 144 18.88 16.02 -4.27
CA THR A 144 17.96 15.53 -5.31
C THR A 144 17.70 14.03 -5.15
N ALA A 145 18.74 13.25 -4.82
CA ALA A 145 18.59 11.82 -4.53
C ALA A 145 17.67 11.59 -3.32
N LEU A 146 17.84 12.36 -2.24
CA LEU A 146 16.97 12.27 -1.05
C LEU A 146 15.54 12.69 -1.34
N GLN A 147 15.33 13.77 -2.10
CA GLN A 147 13.99 14.20 -2.54
C GLN A 147 13.27 13.09 -3.30
N THR A 148 13.99 12.39 -4.19
CA THR A 148 13.44 11.27 -4.96
C THR A 148 13.02 10.12 -4.05
N ILE A 149 13.80 9.80 -3.01
CA ILE A 149 13.44 8.79 -2.00
C ILE A 149 12.13 9.15 -1.28
N GLY A 150 11.95 10.42 -0.91
CA GLY A 150 10.71 10.89 -0.29
C GLY A 150 9.48 10.68 -1.18
N GLY A 151 9.60 10.99 -2.48
CA GLY A 151 8.54 10.74 -3.46
C GLY A 151 8.22 9.25 -3.69
N ASP A 152 9.24 8.40 -3.68
CA ASP A 152 9.07 6.95 -3.80
C ASP A 152 8.37 6.36 -2.57
N LEU A 153 8.70 6.85 -1.36
CA LEU A 153 8.03 6.44 -0.11
C LEU A 153 6.56 6.83 -0.11
N ASP A 154 6.23 8.07 -0.51
CA ASP A 154 4.83 8.49 -0.63
C ASP A 154 4.06 7.64 -1.64
N THR A 155 4.65 7.40 -2.82
CA THR A 155 4.04 6.54 -3.83
C THR A 155 3.81 5.12 -3.30
N ALA A 156 4.78 4.58 -2.56
CA ALA A 156 4.70 3.25 -1.99
C ALA A 156 3.56 3.12 -0.98
N LEU A 157 3.51 4.05 -0.02
CA LEU A 157 2.52 4.09 1.05
C LEU A 157 1.11 4.40 0.52
N SER A 158 0.99 5.33 -0.44
CA SER A 158 -0.28 5.67 -1.07
C SER A 158 -0.89 4.48 -1.80
N ARG A 159 -0.11 3.71 -2.56
CA ARG A 159 -0.60 2.49 -3.22
C ARG A 159 -1.00 1.41 -2.22
N LEU A 160 -0.24 1.24 -1.13
CA LEU A 160 -0.60 0.31 -0.06
C LEU A 160 -1.95 0.67 0.57
N ALA A 161 -2.16 1.95 0.88
CA ALA A 161 -3.41 2.45 1.45
C ALA A 161 -4.60 2.19 0.51
N ILE A 162 -4.44 2.46 -0.79
CA ILE A 162 -5.45 2.17 -1.81
C ILE A 162 -5.72 0.66 -1.91
N GLY A 163 -4.67 -0.16 -1.87
CA GLY A 163 -4.79 -1.63 -1.89
C GLY A 163 -5.60 -2.16 -0.71
N ILE A 164 -5.38 -1.62 0.50
CA ILE A 164 -6.15 -1.96 1.70
C ILE A 164 -7.63 -1.59 1.52
N CYS A 165 -7.94 -0.39 1.02
CA CYS A 165 -9.31 0.03 0.74
C CYS A 165 -9.98 -0.89 -0.30
N GLY A 166 -9.29 -1.18 -1.41
CA GLY A 166 -9.79 -2.05 -2.47
C GLY A 166 -10.06 -3.47 -1.99
N PHE A 167 -9.19 -4.02 -1.14
CA PHE A 167 -9.37 -5.33 -0.51
C PHE A 167 -10.67 -5.40 0.32
N TRP A 168 -10.89 -4.43 1.21
CA TRP A 168 -12.08 -4.42 2.06
C TRP A 168 -13.37 -4.15 1.28
N LEU A 169 -13.32 -3.33 0.24
CA LEU A 169 -14.44 -3.14 -0.69
C LEU A 169 -14.79 -4.44 -1.42
N ALA A 170 -13.79 -5.19 -1.88
CA ALA A 170 -14.00 -6.48 -2.53
C ALA A 170 -14.64 -7.51 -1.58
N ILE A 171 -14.19 -7.57 -0.31
CA ILE A 171 -14.83 -8.41 0.71
C ILE A 171 -16.29 -8.01 0.93
N ALA A 172 -16.57 -6.71 1.10
CA ALA A 172 -17.93 -6.22 1.30
C ALA A 172 -18.84 -6.56 0.11
N ALA A 173 -18.34 -6.42 -1.13
CA ALA A 173 -19.05 -6.79 -2.35
C ALA A 173 -19.33 -8.29 -2.41
N ALA A 174 -18.34 -9.14 -2.13
CA ALA A 174 -18.47 -10.59 -2.13
C ALA A 174 -19.51 -11.06 -1.09
N LEU A 175 -19.45 -10.54 0.15
CA LEU A 175 -20.42 -10.88 1.19
C LEU A 175 -21.83 -10.37 0.87
N CYS A 176 -21.94 -9.16 0.31
CA CYS A 176 -23.24 -8.61 -0.10
C CYS A 176 -23.91 -9.50 -1.17
N SER A 177 -23.15 -9.90 -2.20
CA SER A 177 -23.63 -10.83 -3.22
C SER A 177 -24.02 -12.18 -2.63
N ALA A 178 -23.23 -12.71 -1.70
CA ALA A 178 -23.53 -13.97 -1.03
C ALA A 178 -24.84 -13.92 -0.23
N VAL A 179 -25.07 -12.85 0.55
CA VAL A 179 -26.31 -12.66 1.31
C VAL A 179 -27.52 -12.65 0.38
N LEU A 180 -27.47 -11.89 -0.73
CA LEU A 180 -28.59 -11.80 -1.67
C LEU A 180 -28.94 -13.16 -2.29
N GLN A 181 -27.93 -13.92 -2.72
CA GLN A 181 -28.12 -15.25 -3.29
C GLN A 181 -28.62 -16.26 -2.25
N MET A 182 -28.11 -16.20 -1.02
CA MET A 182 -28.55 -17.08 0.07
C MET A 182 -29.98 -16.81 0.51
N ILE A 183 -30.45 -15.57 0.50
CA ILE A 183 -31.87 -15.25 0.74
C ILE A 183 -32.74 -15.92 -0.33
N GLY A 184 -32.34 -15.83 -1.60
CA GLY A 184 -33.03 -16.52 -2.70
C GLY A 184 -33.07 -18.04 -2.49
N ALA A 185 -31.94 -18.64 -2.08
CA ALA A 185 -31.88 -20.06 -1.75
C ALA A 185 -32.79 -20.43 -0.56
N ALA A 186 -32.83 -19.62 0.49
CA ALA A 186 -33.69 -19.87 1.66
C ALA A 186 -35.19 -19.86 1.31
N ILE A 187 -35.60 -18.93 0.43
CA ILE A 187 -36.98 -18.89 -0.10
C ILE A 187 -37.27 -20.14 -0.94
N ALA A 188 -36.34 -20.54 -1.81
CA ALA A 188 -36.49 -21.74 -2.62
C ALA A 188 -36.57 -23.02 -1.77
N ALA A 189 -35.80 -23.10 -0.68
CA ALA A 189 -35.85 -24.25 0.24
C ALA A 189 -37.19 -24.39 0.95
N ALA A 190 -37.87 -23.28 1.25
CA ALA A 190 -39.19 -23.27 1.89
C ALA A 190 -40.30 -23.90 1.00
N SER A 191 -40.09 -24.01 -0.32
CA SER A 191 -41.04 -24.62 -1.25
C SER A 191 -41.13 -26.16 -1.17
N GLY A 192 -40.33 -26.81 -0.32
CA GLY A 192 -40.35 -28.27 -0.14
C GLY A 192 -39.58 -29.02 -1.22
N ALA A 193 -40.13 -29.08 -2.45
CA ALA A 193 -39.50 -29.81 -3.56
C ALA A 193 -38.13 -29.20 -3.98
N GLY A 194 -37.93 -27.90 -3.72
CA GLY A 194 -36.70 -27.19 -4.06
C GLY A 194 -35.55 -27.33 -3.06
N ALA A 195 -35.74 -27.96 -1.90
CA ALA A 195 -34.74 -27.93 -0.81
C ALA A 195 -33.35 -28.49 -1.20
N PRO A 196 -33.22 -29.64 -1.89
CA PRO A 196 -31.90 -30.13 -2.32
C PRO A 196 -31.22 -29.19 -3.31
N ALA A 197 -31.98 -28.62 -4.25
CA ALA A 197 -31.45 -27.68 -5.24
C ALA A 197 -31.03 -26.35 -4.59
N ALA A 198 -31.83 -25.85 -3.65
CA ALA A 198 -31.54 -24.65 -2.87
C ALA A 198 -30.25 -24.79 -2.06
N LEU A 199 -30.02 -25.94 -1.43
CA LEU A 199 -28.78 -26.22 -0.70
C LEU A 199 -27.56 -26.24 -1.64
N VAL A 200 -27.66 -26.90 -2.80
CA VAL A 200 -26.57 -26.89 -3.79
C VAL A 200 -26.25 -25.46 -4.21
N LEU A 201 -27.27 -24.65 -4.53
CA LEU A 201 -27.09 -23.24 -4.88
C LEU A 201 -26.39 -22.47 -3.74
N ALA A 202 -26.86 -22.60 -2.50
CA ALA A 202 -26.25 -21.93 -1.36
C ALA A 202 -24.80 -22.34 -1.11
N THR A 203 -24.49 -23.65 -1.20
CA THR A 203 -23.12 -24.18 -1.12
C THR A 203 -22.23 -23.56 -2.19
N THR A 204 -22.72 -23.48 -3.43
CA THR A 204 -21.95 -22.84 -4.52
C THR A 204 -21.73 -21.36 -4.28
N THR A 205 -22.75 -20.63 -3.79
CA THR A 205 -22.65 -19.21 -3.45
C THR A 205 -21.58 -18.96 -2.39
N VAL A 206 -21.56 -19.73 -1.31
CA VAL A 206 -20.55 -19.58 -0.24
C VAL A 206 -19.15 -19.94 -0.75
N ALA A 207 -19.03 -20.99 -1.56
CA ALA A 207 -17.75 -21.35 -2.19
C ALA A 207 -17.22 -20.22 -3.10
N THR A 208 -18.09 -19.62 -3.92
CA THR A 208 -17.73 -18.47 -4.77
C THR A 208 -17.33 -17.26 -3.94
N ALA A 209 -18.01 -17.00 -2.81
CA ALA A 209 -17.62 -15.91 -1.90
C ALA A 209 -16.23 -16.15 -1.30
N CYS A 210 -15.93 -17.37 -0.86
CA CYS A 210 -14.59 -17.74 -0.39
C CYS A 210 -13.52 -17.53 -1.47
N ALA A 211 -13.80 -17.95 -2.71
CA ALA A 211 -12.89 -17.76 -3.84
C ALA A 211 -12.67 -16.28 -4.16
N ALA A 212 -13.72 -15.46 -4.13
CA ALA A 212 -13.63 -14.02 -4.34
C ALA A 212 -12.77 -13.34 -3.26
N ILE A 213 -12.92 -13.73 -1.99
CA ILE A 213 -12.10 -13.18 -0.90
C ILE A 213 -10.65 -13.65 -1.03
N ALA A 214 -10.40 -14.90 -1.41
CA ALA A 214 -9.04 -15.38 -1.69
C ALA A 214 -8.40 -14.59 -2.85
N GLY A 215 -9.17 -14.28 -3.91
CA GLY A 215 -8.72 -13.42 -5.00
C GLY A 215 -8.39 -12.00 -4.54
N ALA A 216 -9.23 -11.41 -3.68
CA ALA A 216 -8.94 -10.11 -3.08
C ALA A 216 -7.66 -10.14 -2.23
N ALA A 217 -7.43 -11.19 -1.46
CA ALA A 217 -6.21 -11.37 -0.68
C ALA A 217 -4.97 -11.51 -1.57
N ALA A 218 -5.06 -12.23 -2.69
CA ALA A 218 -3.98 -12.34 -3.66
C ALA A 218 -3.67 -10.98 -4.33
N ALA A 219 -4.70 -10.20 -4.66
CA ALA A 219 -4.51 -8.85 -5.20
C ALA A 219 -3.81 -7.92 -4.20
N LEU A 220 -4.17 -7.99 -2.91
CA LEU A 220 -3.47 -7.24 -1.87
C LEU A 220 -2.02 -7.72 -1.70
N ALA A 221 -1.77 -9.03 -1.77
CA ALA A 221 -0.42 -9.59 -1.69
C ALA A 221 0.48 -9.06 -2.83
N ALA A 222 -0.04 -8.92 -4.05
CA ALA A 222 0.69 -8.32 -5.17
C ALA A 222 1.05 -6.85 -4.91
N VAL A 223 0.18 -6.08 -4.23
CA VAL A 223 0.50 -4.71 -3.80
C VAL A 223 1.63 -4.72 -2.76
N VAL A 224 1.59 -5.64 -1.80
CA VAL A 224 2.64 -5.78 -0.77
C VAL A 224 3.99 -6.17 -1.37
N GLU A 225 4.00 -7.05 -2.37
CA GLU A 225 5.21 -7.41 -3.13
C GLU A 225 5.81 -6.19 -3.81
N TRP A 226 4.98 -5.43 -4.54
CA TRP A 226 5.43 -4.19 -5.18
C TRP A 226 5.98 -3.16 -4.18
N VAL A 227 5.37 -3.02 -2.99
CA VAL A 227 5.91 -2.14 -1.93
C VAL A 227 7.26 -2.65 -1.40
N SER A 228 7.44 -3.96 -1.32
CA SER A 228 8.70 -4.58 -0.87
C SER A 228 9.84 -4.32 -1.87
N ASP A 229 9.53 -4.35 -3.17
CA ASP A 229 10.47 -3.99 -4.23
C ASP A 229 10.83 -2.49 -4.19
N ALA A 230 9.84 -1.63 -3.93
CA ALA A 230 10.08 -0.20 -3.76
C ALA A 230 11.01 0.08 -2.57
N ILE A 231 10.79 -0.58 -1.43
CA ILE A 231 11.67 -0.48 -0.24
C ILE A 231 13.09 -0.96 -0.58
N THR A 232 13.23 -2.05 -1.33
CA THR A 232 14.53 -2.59 -1.76
C THR A 232 15.26 -1.60 -2.66
N THR A 233 14.55 -0.98 -3.60
CA THR A 233 15.09 0.09 -4.46
C THR A 233 15.55 1.30 -3.65
N ILE A 234 14.76 1.73 -2.67
CA ILE A 234 15.12 2.83 -1.77
C ILE A 234 16.39 2.47 -0.98
N ARG A 235 16.49 1.24 -0.44
CA ARG A 235 17.71 0.77 0.25
C ARG A 235 18.93 0.77 -0.65
N HIS A 236 18.79 0.34 -1.90
CA HIS A 236 19.90 0.40 -2.86
C HIS A 236 20.34 1.82 -3.14
N ARG A 237 19.42 2.78 -3.29
CA ARG A 237 19.77 4.20 -3.49
C ARG A 237 20.40 4.83 -2.26
N LEU A 238 19.98 4.45 -1.06
CA LEU A 238 20.62 4.88 0.19
C LEU A 238 22.02 4.29 0.36
N ALA A 239 22.26 3.09 -0.19
CA ALA A 239 23.57 2.46 -0.19
C ALA A 239 24.45 2.90 -1.37
N ASP A 240 23.90 3.62 -2.35
CA ASP A 240 24.66 4.11 -3.50
C ASP A 240 25.51 5.32 -3.10
N HIS A 241 26.83 5.11 -3.10
CA HIS A 241 27.82 6.12 -2.75
C HIS A 241 28.06 7.17 -3.86
N GLY A 242 27.39 7.06 -5.02
CA GLY A 242 27.55 8.01 -6.12
C GLY A 242 27.23 9.45 -5.72
N ALA A 243 26.17 9.66 -4.94
CA ALA A 243 25.80 10.97 -4.40
C ALA A 243 26.35 11.24 -2.99
N PHE A 244 26.90 10.20 -2.34
CA PHE A 244 27.44 10.23 -0.97
C PHE A 244 28.83 9.58 -0.95
N PRO A 245 29.88 10.32 -1.34
CA PRO A 245 31.25 9.81 -1.33
C PRO A 245 31.60 9.28 0.06
N ASP A 246 32.16 8.05 0.12
CA ASP A 246 32.48 7.35 1.37
C ASP A 246 31.28 7.13 2.32
N GLY A 247 30.04 7.21 1.80
CA GLY A 247 28.82 7.13 2.60
C GLY A 247 28.58 8.37 3.47
N ALA A 248 29.34 9.44 3.24
CA ALA A 248 29.22 10.70 3.96
C ALA A 248 28.53 11.76 3.09
N TRP A 249 28.04 12.80 3.76
CA TRP A 249 27.61 14.01 3.08
C TRP A 249 28.78 14.58 2.25
N PRO A 250 28.56 15.03 0.99
CA PRO A 250 29.62 15.63 0.19
C PRO A 250 30.21 16.85 0.89
N ALA A 251 31.40 16.67 1.46
CA ALA A 251 32.10 17.73 2.17
C ALA A 251 32.69 18.73 1.16
N PRO A 252 32.62 20.04 1.44
CA PRO A 252 33.31 21.02 0.63
C PRO A 252 34.83 20.81 0.73
N ALA A 253 35.55 20.95 -0.38
CA ALA A 253 37.00 20.80 -0.46
C ALA A 253 37.79 21.87 0.34
N SER A 254 37.11 22.70 1.14
CA SER A 254 37.66 23.71 2.03
C SER A 254 38.83 23.22 2.89
N THR A 255 38.87 21.95 3.28
CA THR A 255 40.01 21.36 4.02
C THR A 255 41.31 21.33 3.22
N ARG A 256 41.24 21.27 1.88
CA ARG A 256 42.43 21.39 1.00
C ARG A 256 42.95 22.82 0.88
N PHE A 257 42.18 23.81 1.31
CA PHE A 257 42.55 25.23 1.28
C PHE A 257 42.70 25.82 2.69
N ALA A 258 42.67 24.98 3.73
CA ALA A 258 42.65 25.41 5.12
C ALA A 258 44.02 25.85 5.66
N ASP A 259 45.14 25.45 5.04
CA ASP A 259 46.48 25.78 5.51
C ASP A 259 46.99 27.15 5.06
N ALA A 260 46.32 27.79 4.08
CA ALA A 260 46.71 29.07 3.47
C ALA A 260 48.21 29.19 3.17
N SER A 261 48.85 28.06 2.90
CA SER A 261 50.30 27.96 2.83
C SER A 261 50.78 28.38 1.43
N MET A 262 51.58 29.45 1.36
CA MET A 262 52.13 29.95 0.10
C MET A 262 53.45 29.29 -0.31
N THR A 263 54.03 28.41 0.53
CA THR A 263 55.46 28.05 0.41
C THR A 263 55.79 26.56 0.51
N ASP A 264 54.84 25.67 0.79
CA ASP A 264 55.13 24.24 0.99
C ASP A 264 54.88 23.34 -0.22
N GLY A 265 54.46 23.90 -1.36
CA GLY A 265 54.24 23.14 -2.60
C GLY A 265 53.01 22.23 -2.54
N THR A 266 52.08 22.46 -1.62
CA THR A 266 50.77 21.82 -1.61
C THR A 266 49.86 22.41 -2.69
N PRO A 267 48.87 21.65 -3.20
CA PRO A 267 47.98 22.08 -4.29
C PRO A 267 47.05 23.26 -3.95
N SER A 268 47.24 23.91 -2.79
CA SER A 268 46.55 25.14 -2.42
C SER A 268 47.01 26.33 -3.27
N ASP A 269 48.22 26.28 -3.87
CA ASP A 269 48.85 27.17 -4.87
C ASP A 269 48.16 28.54 -5.04
N TRP A 270 48.33 29.35 -3.99
CA TRP A 270 48.09 30.78 -4.01
C TRP A 270 49.39 31.41 -4.53
N THR A 271 49.62 31.37 -5.84
CA THR A 271 50.83 31.97 -6.43
C THR A 271 50.56 33.44 -6.72
N LEU A 272 51.34 34.34 -6.13
CA LEU A 272 51.42 35.72 -6.60
C LEU A 272 52.03 35.69 -8.00
N ASP A 273 51.21 35.93 -9.02
CA ASP A 273 51.71 36.24 -10.35
C ASP A 273 52.73 37.37 -10.23
N ARG A 274 53.97 37.10 -10.63
CA ARG A 274 55.06 38.08 -10.74
C ARG A 274 55.18 38.57 -12.16
#